data_AF-A0A353T095-F1
#
_entry.id   AF-A0A353T095-F1
#
_cell.length_a   1.000
_cell.length_b   1.000
_cell.length_c   1.000
_cell.angle_alpha   90.00
_cell.angle_beta   90.00
_cell.angle_gamma   90.00
#
_symmetry.space_group_name_H-M   'P 1'
#
loop_
_entity.id
_entity.type
_entity.pdbx_description
1 polymer ?
#
loop_
_entity_poly.entity_id
_entity_poly.type
_entity_poly.pdbx_seq_one_letter_code
_entity_poly.pdbx_strand_id
1 'polypeptide(L)'
;MSVKIESRRTIQVSNVDDYLETWMEAFLIDRKAGGVASGTFSFYRIKLKMFANFCEAQAVKNITQITPTLIRQYLLFLEEKGHNPGGKLAAFRTLRAFLYWYENEVDPGNWTNPIHRVKAPKVPTEPLEPVSFETVTQMIKVCPPNSFTGVRDIAIFLFLLDTGARANEFLTINMDDIDLIHGDILIRQGKGRKPRTVYIGRQSKRALRRYLRHRKDDNSALWVTHPRFSSERLGYDGLRQILTRRAHEASVDKPTPHDFRRAFALSMLRNGTDLYTLAKLMGHEGITVLQRYLKQTNQDTEIAHRRAGPVDNAGL
;
A
#
# COMPACT_ATOMS: atom_id res chain seq x y z
N MET A 1 -46.04 33.69 -4.08
CA MET A 1 -45.13 33.11 -3.07
C MET A 1 -44.19 32.15 -3.76
N SER A 2 -42.90 32.49 -3.86
CA SER A 2 -41.77 31.56 -3.90
C SER A 2 -40.49 32.37 -4.01
N VAL A 3 -39.88 32.61 -2.86
CA VAL A 3 -38.57 33.26 -2.74
C VAL A 3 -37.51 32.21 -3.07
N LYS A 4 -36.76 32.42 -4.16
CA LYS A 4 -35.54 31.67 -4.43
C LYS A 4 -34.49 32.08 -3.40
N ILE A 5 -34.12 31.15 -2.53
CA ILE A 5 -33.00 31.31 -1.61
C ILE A 5 -31.73 30.95 -2.37
N GLU A 6 -31.08 31.95 -2.99
CA GLU A 6 -29.68 31.82 -3.38
C GLU A 6 -28.81 32.12 -2.15
N SER A 7 -28.40 31.07 -1.46
CA SER A 7 -27.33 31.14 -0.46
C SER A 7 -26.00 30.98 -1.17
N ARG A 8 -25.45 32.09 -1.68
CA ARG A 8 -24.02 32.18 -2.04
C ARG A 8 -23.37 33.13 -1.05
N ARG A 9 -22.72 32.58 -0.01
CA ARG A 9 -21.77 33.34 0.80
C ARG A 9 -20.47 33.45 0.01
N THR A 10 -20.37 34.50 -0.82
CA THR A 10 -19.10 34.90 -1.42
C THR A 10 -18.25 35.50 -0.30
N ILE A 11 -17.25 34.75 0.17
CA ILE A 11 -16.23 35.29 1.06
C ILE A 11 -15.39 36.25 0.21
N GLN A 12 -15.48 37.55 0.48
CA GLN A 12 -14.51 38.50 -0.09
C GLN A 12 -13.16 38.22 0.58
N VAL A 13 -12.25 37.59 -0.16
CA VAL A 13 -10.89 37.27 0.27
C VAL A 13 -10.16 38.59 0.47
N SER A 14 -9.93 38.99 1.71
CA SER A 14 -9.06 40.12 2.03
C SER A 14 -7.60 39.72 1.74
N ASN A 15 -6.69 40.65 1.45
CA ASN A 15 -5.28 40.35 1.14
C ASN A 15 -4.53 39.56 2.25
N VAL A 16 -5.09 39.46 3.45
CA VAL A 16 -4.57 38.68 4.59
C VAL A 16 -5.01 37.21 4.52
N ASP A 17 -6.04 36.88 3.73
CA ASP A 17 -6.63 35.55 3.64
C ASP A 17 -6.09 34.70 2.48
N ASP A 18 -5.23 35.25 1.60
CA ASP A 18 -4.72 34.55 0.41
C ASP A 18 -3.42 33.74 0.63
N TYR A 19 -2.94 33.68 1.87
CA TYR A 19 -1.71 32.95 2.21
C TYR A 19 -1.84 31.46 1.91
N LEU A 20 -0.83 30.92 1.24
CA LEU A 20 -0.78 29.53 0.80
C LEU A 20 -0.94 28.54 1.96
N GLU A 21 -0.27 28.78 3.08
CA GLU A 21 -0.33 27.89 4.25
C GLU A 21 -1.72 27.86 4.88
N THR A 22 -2.42 28.99 4.90
CA THR A 22 -3.80 29.09 5.39
C THR A 22 -4.72 28.18 4.58
N TRP A 23 -4.61 28.22 3.25
CA TRP A 23 -5.38 27.35 2.36
C TRP A 23 -4.99 25.88 2.48
N MET A 24 -3.70 25.58 2.69
CA MET A 24 -3.24 24.21 2.95
C MET A 24 -3.86 23.64 4.23
N GLU A 25 -3.92 24.44 5.31
CA GLU A 25 -4.54 24.01 6.57
C GLU A 25 -6.05 23.84 6.41
N ALA A 26 -6.73 24.76 5.71
CA ALA A 26 -8.15 24.62 5.39
C ALA A 26 -8.45 23.34 4.59
N PHE A 27 -7.62 23.00 3.60
CA PHE A 27 -7.70 21.72 2.88
C PHE A 27 -7.52 20.52 3.81
N LEU A 28 -6.55 20.56 4.73
CA LEU A 28 -6.34 19.47 5.69
C LEU A 28 -7.54 19.30 6.62
N ILE A 29 -8.15 20.40 7.09
CA ILE A 29 -9.38 20.39 7.89
C ILE A 29 -10.52 19.73 7.10
N ASP A 30 -10.75 20.15 5.86
CA ASP A 30 -11.76 19.55 4.98
C ASP A 30 -11.53 18.04 4.80
N ARG A 31 -10.30 17.61 4.47
CA ARG A 31 -9.98 16.18 4.33
C ARG A 31 -10.24 15.41 5.63
N LYS A 32 -9.92 15.99 6.79
CA LYS A 32 -10.14 15.39 8.10
C LYS A 32 -11.64 15.28 8.42
N ALA A 33 -12.41 16.33 8.16
CA ALA A 33 -13.87 16.35 8.33
C ALA A 33 -14.57 15.35 7.41
N GLY A 34 -14.11 15.22 6.16
CA GLY A 34 -14.54 14.19 5.21
C GLY A 34 -14.16 12.76 5.61
N GLY A 35 -13.43 12.58 6.71
CA GLY A 35 -13.17 11.27 7.31
C GLY A 35 -12.21 10.40 6.50
N VAL A 36 -11.24 11.00 5.79
CA VAL A 36 -10.15 10.27 5.13
C VAL A 36 -9.35 9.44 6.15
N ALA A 37 -8.74 8.35 5.69
CA ALA A 37 -7.92 7.50 6.55
C ALA A 37 -6.74 8.29 7.16
N SER A 38 -6.37 7.98 8.42
CA SER A 38 -5.28 8.66 9.15
C SER A 38 -3.95 8.66 8.39
N GLY A 39 -3.59 7.54 7.75
CA GLY A 39 -2.40 7.45 6.90
C GLY A 39 -2.46 8.38 5.69
N THR A 40 -3.62 8.53 5.06
CA THR A 40 -3.83 9.45 3.94
C THR A 40 -3.75 10.91 4.41
N PHE A 41 -4.32 11.24 5.57
CA PHE A 41 -4.21 12.56 6.17
C PHE A 41 -2.74 12.93 6.46
N SER A 42 -2.01 12.04 7.15
CA SER A 42 -0.58 12.23 7.42
C SER A 42 0.23 12.38 6.13
N PHE A 43 -0.11 11.63 5.09
CA PHE A 43 0.52 11.73 3.78
C PHE A 43 0.30 13.09 3.13
N TYR A 44 -0.94 13.61 3.12
CA TYR A 44 -1.22 14.97 2.64
C TYR A 44 -0.41 16.01 3.40
N ARG A 45 -0.43 15.96 4.74
CA ARG A 45 0.30 16.90 5.60
C ARG A 45 1.79 16.92 5.31
N ILE A 46 2.44 15.76 5.20
CA ILE A 46 3.87 15.67 4.88
C ILE A 46 4.17 16.27 3.50
N LYS A 47 3.38 15.93 2.49
CA LYS A 47 3.61 16.39 1.10
C LYS A 47 3.33 17.88 0.92
N LEU A 48 2.30 18.41 1.56
CA LEU A 48 2.03 19.86 1.53
C LEU A 48 3.10 20.64 2.25
N LYS A 49 3.59 20.16 3.40
CA LYS A 49 4.73 20.79 4.10
C LYS A 49 5.98 20.85 3.22
N MET A 50 6.29 19.79 2.48
CA MET A 50 7.42 19.81 1.54
C MET A 50 7.25 20.87 0.43
N PHE A 51 6.02 21.06 -0.05
CA PHE A 51 5.73 22.08 -1.07
C PHE A 51 5.76 23.50 -0.48
N ALA A 52 5.21 23.71 0.73
CA ALA A 52 5.26 24.97 1.45
C ALA A 52 6.71 25.45 1.65
N ASN A 53 7.60 24.56 2.14
CA ASN A 53 9.02 24.87 2.30
C ASN A 53 9.70 25.25 0.98
N PHE A 54 9.31 24.61 -0.14
CA PHE A 54 9.83 24.97 -1.46
C PHE A 54 9.34 26.34 -1.90
N CYS A 55 8.04 26.64 -1.71
CA CYS A 55 7.47 27.95 -2.00
C CYS A 55 8.11 29.07 -1.17
N GLU A 56 8.34 28.83 0.12
CA GLU A 56 9.00 29.78 1.02
C GLU A 56 10.41 30.13 0.52
N ALA A 57 11.20 29.13 0.11
CA ALA A 57 12.53 29.33 -0.46
C ALA A 57 12.52 30.12 -1.79
N GLN A 58 11.38 30.17 -2.49
CA GLN A 58 11.16 30.95 -3.72
C GLN A 58 10.42 32.27 -3.47
N ALA A 59 10.24 32.66 -2.20
CA ALA A 59 9.47 33.83 -1.78
C ALA A 59 8.01 33.85 -2.27
N VAL A 60 7.43 32.67 -2.53
CA VAL A 60 6.03 32.49 -2.90
C VAL A 60 5.21 32.28 -1.62
N LYS A 61 4.37 33.25 -1.28
CA LYS A 61 3.57 33.27 -0.04
C LYS A 61 2.08 33.08 -0.27
N ASN A 62 1.59 33.46 -1.45
CA ASN A 62 0.17 33.45 -1.78
C ASN A 62 -0.16 32.35 -2.78
N ILE A 63 -1.35 31.76 -2.67
CA ILE A 63 -1.77 30.69 -3.59
C ILE A 63 -1.92 31.20 -5.03
N THR A 64 -2.30 32.47 -5.20
CA THR A 64 -2.40 33.15 -6.50
C THR A 64 -1.06 33.29 -7.23
N GLN A 65 0.06 33.22 -6.52
CA GLN A 65 1.41 33.24 -7.10
C GLN A 65 1.87 31.88 -7.63
N ILE A 66 1.12 30.80 -7.38
CA ILE A 66 1.45 29.49 -7.93
C ILE A 66 1.22 29.49 -9.43
N THR A 67 2.29 29.28 -10.20
CA THR A 67 2.24 29.17 -11.65
C THR A 67 2.54 27.75 -12.12
N PRO A 68 2.17 27.37 -13.37
CA PRO A 68 2.58 26.09 -13.94
C PRO A 68 4.10 25.90 -13.95
N THR A 69 4.87 26.99 -14.10
CA THR A 69 6.34 26.97 -14.06
C THR A 69 6.85 26.64 -12.66
N LEU A 70 6.30 27.26 -11.61
CA LEU A 70 6.66 26.95 -10.22
C LEU A 70 6.41 25.48 -9.88
N ILE A 71 5.28 24.91 -10.33
CA ILE A 71 4.98 23.50 -10.13
C ILE A 71 6.00 22.61 -10.84
N ARG A 72 6.40 22.95 -12.08
CA ARG A 72 7.44 22.19 -12.80
C ARG A 72 8.80 22.29 -12.09
N GLN A 73 9.17 23.48 -11.60
CA GLN A 73 10.39 23.68 -10.81
C GLN A 73 10.36 22.86 -9.52
N TYR A 74 9.22 22.80 -8.82
CA TYR A 74 9.06 21.94 -7.64
C TYR A 74 9.30 20.46 -7.98
N LEU A 75 8.76 19.97 -9.09
CA LEU A 75 8.95 18.59 -9.51
C LEU A 75 10.42 18.28 -9.88
N LEU A 76 11.13 19.23 -10.47
CA LEU A 76 12.58 19.12 -10.74
C LEU A 76 13.40 19.18 -9.45
N PHE A 77 13.05 20.06 -8.52
CA PHE A 77 13.66 20.13 -7.19
C PHE A 77 13.54 18.80 -6.44
N LEU A 78 12.38 18.12 -6.51
CA LEU A 78 12.23 16.80 -5.89
C LEU A 78 13.17 15.75 -6.54
N GLU A 79 13.36 15.82 -7.86
CA GLU A 79 14.29 14.94 -8.58
C GLU A 79 15.74 15.19 -8.17
N GLU A 80 16.16 16.45 -8.08
CA GLU A 80 17.49 16.85 -7.59
C GLU A 80 17.73 16.43 -6.13
N LYS A 81 16.68 16.37 -5.31
CA LYS A 81 16.73 15.83 -3.94
C LYS A 81 16.68 14.30 -3.88
N GLY A 82 16.73 13.61 -5.02
CA GLY A 82 16.79 12.15 -5.10
C GLY A 82 15.44 11.44 -4.92
N HIS A 83 14.32 12.14 -5.07
CA HIS A 83 13.01 11.46 -5.06
C HIS A 83 12.84 10.60 -6.31
N ASN A 84 12.48 9.33 -6.10
CA ASN A 84 12.12 8.43 -7.18
C ASN A 84 10.85 8.90 -7.95
N PRO A 85 10.61 8.42 -9.18
CA PRO A 85 9.47 8.85 -10.00
C PRO A 85 8.11 8.73 -9.30
N GLY A 86 7.92 7.68 -8.51
CA GLY A 86 6.70 7.48 -7.71
C GLY A 86 6.51 8.55 -6.63
N GLY A 87 7.59 8.97 -5.97
CA GLY A 87 7.63 10.05 -4.99
C GLY A 87 7.27 11.41 -5.60
N LYS A 88 7.76 11.70 -6.82
CA LYS A 88 7.37 12.90 -7.57
C LYS A 88 5.89 12.87 -7.95
N LEU A 89 5.40 11.75 -8.47
CA LEU A 89 3.99 11.58 -8.82
C LEU A 89 3.08 11.70 -7.58
N ALA A 90 3.52 11.18 -6.43
CA ALA A 90 2.84 11.34 -5.15
C ALA A 90 2.69 12.82 -4.75
N ALA A 91 3.78 13.60 -4.82
CA ALA A 91 3.75 15.03 -4.55
C ALA A 91 2.83 15.79 -5.52
N PHE A 92 2.93 15.49 -6.83
CA PHE A 92 2.04 16.03 -7.85
C PHE A 92 0.56 15.74 -7.55
N ARG A 93 0.21 14.50 -7.17
CA ARG A 93 -1.18 14.12 -6.85
C ARG A 93 -1.70 14.84 -5.61
N THR A 94 -0.87 15.03 -4.59
CA THR A 94 -1.22 15.85 -3.43
C THR A 94 -1.51 17.29 -3.83
N LEU A 95 -0.59 17.91 -4.58
CA LEU A 95 -0.74 19.28 -5.04
C LEU A 95 -1.97 19.45 -5.95
N ARG A 96 -2.22 18.46 -6.82
CA ARG A 96 -3.42 18.40 -7.63
C ARG A 96 -4.68 18.38 -6.75
N ALA A 97 -4.77 17.46 -5.79
CA ALA A 97 -5.94 17.37 -4.91
C ALA A 97 -6.20 18.70 -4.17
N PHE A 98 -5.14 19.33 -3.66
CA PHE A 98 -5.21 20.63 -2.98
C PHE A 98 -5.70 21.75 -3.91
N LEU A 99 -5.10 21.91 -5.09
CA LEU A 99 -5.45 23.00 -6.00
C LEU A 99 -6.84 22.82 -6.63
N TYR A 100 -7.26 21.58 -6.92
CA TYR A 100 -8.64 21.31 -7.33
C TYR A 100 -9.63 21.59 -6.19
N TRP A 101 -9.29 21.26 -4.95
CA TRP A 101 -10.15 21.63 -3.82
C TRP A 101 -10.29 23.15 -3.72
N TYR A 102 -9.18 23.90 -3.78
CA TYR A 102 -9.21 25.36 -3.73
C TYR A 102 -10.05 25.97 -4.86
N GLU A 103 -9.86 25.50 -6.09
CA GLU A 103 -10.64 25.93 -7.26
C GLU A 103 -12.15 25.77 -7.05
N ASN A 104 -12.59 24.67 -6.43
CA ASN A 104 -14.01 24.37 -6.24
C ASN A 104 -14.61 24.98 -4.96
N GLU A 105 -13.84 25.04 -3.87
CA GLU A 105 -14.31 25.51 -2.56
C GLU A 105 -14.37 27.03 -2.51
N VAL A 106 -13.34 27.69 -3.05
CA VAL A 106 -13.18 29.16 -2.95
C VAL A 106 -13.79 29.87 -4.15
N ASP A 107 -13.85 29.22 -5.31
CA ASP A 107 -14.28 29.81 -6.59
C ASP A 107 -13.66 31.21 -6.82
N PRO A 108 -12.32 31.31 -6.93
CA PRO A 108 -11.58 32.57 -6.87
C PRO A 108 -11.78 33.51 -8.09
N GLY A 109 -12.80 33.30 -8.92
CA GLY A 109 -13.22 34.18 -10.02
C GLY A 109 -12.18 34.31 -11.14
N ASN A 110 -11.16 35.15 -10.96
CA ASN A 110 -10.13 35.48 -11.96
C ASN A 110 -8.87 34.59 -11.88
N TRP A 111 -8.86 33.59 -11.01
CA TRP A 111 -7.74 32.67 -10.89
C TRP A 111 -8.02 31.38 -11.67
N THR A 112 -7.09 31.00 -12.55
CA THR A 112 -7.14 29.72 -13.25
C THR A 112 -6.20 28.74 -12.56
N ASN A 113 -6.70 27.56 -12.23
CA ASN A 113 -5.90 26.55 -11.56
C ASN A 113 -4.68 26.13 -12.40
N PRO A 114 -3.44 26.38 -11.92
CA PRO A 114 -2.22 26.16 -12.68
C PRO A 114 -1.98 24.66 -12.95
N ILE A 115 -2.57 23.76 -12.17
CA ILE A 115 -2.35 22.31 -12.31
C ILE A 115 -2.87 21.77 -13.64
N HIS A 116 -3.89 22.41 -14.24
CA HIS A 116 -4.46 21.99 -15.54
C HIS A 116 -3.43 22.02 -16.67
N ARG A 117 -2.39 22.88 -16.54
CA ARG A 117 -1.31 23.03 -17.53
C ARG A 117 -0.08 22.18 -17.22
N VAL A 118 -0.10 21.38 -16.15
CA VAL A 118 1.03 20.55 -15.73
C VAL A 118 0.70 19.08 -15.91
N LYS A 119 1.46 18.40 -16.75
CA LYS A 119 1.32 16.95 -16.94
C LYS A 119 1.86 16.21 -15.72
N ALA A 120 1.16 15.15 -15.32
CA ALA A 120 1.62 14.29 -14.25
C ALA A 120 3.00 13.68 -14.59
N PRO A 121 3.92 13.56 -13.61
CA PRO A 121 5.18 12.84 -13.81
C PRO A 121 4.93 11.43 -14.33
N LYS A 122 5.68 11.04 -15.36
CA LYS A 122 5.67 9.66 -15.84
C LYS A 122 6.41 8.79 -14.83
N VAL A 123 5.80 7.69 -14.44
CA VAL A 123 6.44 6.65 -13.64
C VAL A 123 6.63 5.46 -14.56
N PRO A 124 7.88 5.05 -14.85
CA PRO A 124 8.13 3.82 -15.58
C PRO A 124 7.39 2.66 -14.90
N THR A 125 6.57 1.96 -15.66
CA THR A 125 5.95 0.71 -15.20
C THR A 125 6.93 -0.42 -15.41
N GLU A 126 7.96 -0.47 -14.57
CA GLU A 126 8.80 -1.66 -14.47
C GLU A 126 8.02 -2.74 -13.70
N PRO A 127 7.96 -3.98 -14.21
CA PRO A 127 7.46 -5.09 -13.42
C PRO A 127 8.40 -5.27 -12.23
N LEU A 128 7.89 -5.03 -11.02
CA LEU A 128 8.67 -5.28 -9.82
C LEU A 128 8.64 -6.79 -9.54
N GLU A 129 9.81 -7.42 -9.52
CA GLU A 129 9.96 -8.87 -9.34
C GLU A 129 9.40 -9.36 -8.00
N PRO A 130 8.77 -10.55 -7.93
CA PRO A 130 8.37 -11.16 -6.67
C PRO A 130 9.60 -11.63 -5.87
N VAL A 131 9.40 -11.92 -4.58
CA VAL A 131 10.41 -12.70 -3.85
C VAL A 131 10.47 -14.11 -4.45
N SER A 132 11.68 -14.62 -4.69
CA SER A 132 11.84 -15.99 -5.19
C SER A 132 11.61 -17.02 -4.07
N PHE A 133 11.10 -18.21 -4.43
CA PHE A 133 10.95 -19.31 -3.47
C PHE A 133 12.31 -19.77 -2.90
N GLU A 134 13.38 -19.62 -3.67
CA GLU A 134 14.74 -19.89 -3.21
C GLU A 134 15.16 -18.90 -2.11
N THR A 135 14.97 -17.60 -2.32
CA THR A 135 15.22 -16.55 -1.32
C THR A 135 14.47 -16.85 -0.02
N VAL A 136 13.17 -17.16 -0.10
CA VAL A 136 12.37 -17.53 1.09
C VAL A 136 12.93 -18.77 1.76
N THR A 137 13.35 -19.78 0.99
CA THR A 137 13.96 -21.00 1.53
C THR A 137 15.26 -20.72 2.28
N GLN A 138 16.14 -19.87 1.73
CA GLN A 138 17.39 -19.48 2.41
C GLN A 138 17.10 -18.70 3.70
N MET A 139 16.14 -17.77 3.68
CA MET A 139 15.70 -17.04 4.88
C MET A 139 15.12 -17.97 5.97
N ILE A 140 14.42 -19.04 5.57
CA ILE A 140 13.92 -20.06 6.51
C ILE A 140 15.08 -20.87 7.12
N LYS A 141 16.09 -21.25 6.32
CA LYS A 141 17.23 -22.06 6.79
C LYS A 141 18.04 -21.39 7.89
N VAL A 142 18.15 -20.06 7.87
CA VAL A 142 18.88 -19.29 8.89
C VAL A 142 18.04 -19.01 10.15
N CYS A 143 16.76 -19.36 10.17
CA CYS A 143 15.93 -19.20 11.35
C CYS A 143 16.24 -20.29 12.40
N PRO A 144 16.60 -19.93 13.65
CA PRO A 144 16.90 -20.92 14.69
C PRO A 144 15.67 -21.79 14.99
N PRO A 145 15.69 -23.10 14.70
CA PRO A 145 14.48 -23.90 14.62
C PRO A 145 13.74 -24.00 15.96
N ASN A 146 14.43 -23.89 17.10
CA ASN A 146 13.82 -24.09 18.43
C ASN A 146 13.78 -22.80 19.27
N SER A 147 13.98 -21.63 18.66
CA SER A 147 13.79 -20.35 19.35
C SER A 147 12.44 -19.75 19.01
N PHE A 148 11.87 -18.98 19.94
CA PHE A 148 10.63 -18.23 19.72
C PHE A 148 10.70 -17.39 18.43
N THR A 149 11.81 -16.64 18.25
CA THR A 149 11.96 -15.78 17.06
C THR A 149 12.11 -16.59 15.78
N GLY A 150 12.82 -17.72 15.81
CA GLY A 150 12.99 -18.53 14.61
C GLY A 150 11.69 -19.20 14.17
N VAL A 151 10.94 -19.82 15.08
CA VAL A 151 9.64 -20.43 14.71
C VAL A 151 8.61 -19.38 14.29
N ARG A 152 8.62 -18.20 14.92
CA ARG A 152 7.76 -17.08 14.54
C ARG A 152 8.11 -16.58 13.15
N ASP A 153 9.38 -16.27 12.90
CA ASP A 153 9.82 -15.68 11.64
C ASP A 153 9.56 -16.65 10.46
N ILE A 154 9.74 -17.97 10.65
CA ILE A 154 9.35 -19.00 9.66
C ILE A 154 7.84 -18.96 9.39
N ALA A 155 7.02 -18.92 10.44
CA ALA A 155 5.57 -18.86 10.30
C ALA A 155 5.13 -17.57 9.56
N ILE A 156 5.76 -16.44 9.85
CA ILE A 156 5.53 -15.16 9.17
C ILE A 156 5.78 -15.29 7.66
N PHE A 157 6.93 -15.85 7.25
CA PHE A 157 7.30 -15.93 5.82
C PHE A 157 6.34 -16.82 5.03
N LEU A 158 6.02 -18.00 5.57
CA LEU A 158 5.08 -18.91 4.94
C LEU A 158 3.67 -18.30 4.87
N PHE A 159 3.21 -17.67 5.95
CA PHE A 159 1.88 -17.06 5.98
C PHE A 159 1.75 -15.89 5.00
N LEU A 160 2.75 -15.01 4.90
CA LEU A 160 2.76 -13.93 3.91
C LEU A 160 2.69 -14.47 2.48
N LEU A 161 3.43 -15.54 2.20
CA LEU A 161 3.49 -16.18 0.88
C LEU A 161 2.19 -16.90 0.51
N ASP A 162 1.51 -17.51 1.48
CA ASP A 162 0.35 -18.39 1.25
C ASP A 162 -0.98 -17.65 1.27
N THR A 163 -1.06 -16.51 1.99
CA THR A 163 -2.28 -15.69 2.06
C THR A 163 -2.30 -14.53 1.07
N GLY A 164 -1.13 -14.06 0.65
CA GLY A 164 -0.99 -12.82 -0.11
C GLY A 164 -1.55 -11.59 0.60
N ALA A 165 -1.75 -11.61 1.93
CA ALA A 165 -2.33 -10.49 2.68
C ALA A 165 -1.48 -9.21 2.57
N ARG A 166 -2.10 -8.02 2.67
CA ARG A 166 -1.34 -6.78 2.81
C ARG A 166 -0.66 -6.75 4.19
N ALA A 167 0.48 -6.07 4.32
CA ALA A 167 1.20 -6.01 5.59
C ALA A 167 0.33 -5.56 6.77
N ASN A 168 -0.48 -4.50 6.60
CA ASN A 168 -1.37 -4.05 7.67
C ASN A 168 -2.46 -5.07 8.00
N GLU A 169 -3.05 -5.72 6.99
CA GLU A 169 -4.05 -6.78 7.20
C GLU A 169 -3.43 -7.93 8.01
N PHE A 170 -2.23 -8.37 7.60
CA PHE A 170 -1.44 -9.41 8.26
C PHE A 170 -1.16 -9.09 9.73
N LEU A 171 -0.73 -7.85 10.03
CA LEU A 171 -0.36 -7.43 11.39
C LEU A 171 -1.58 -7.26 12.32
N THR A 172 -2.77 -7.06 11.75
CA THR A 172 -4.02 -6.89 12.51
C THR A 172 -4.75 -8.19 12.85
N ILE A 173 -4.31 -9.34 12.30
CA ILE A 173 -4.92 -10.64 12.56
C ILE A 173 -4.89 -10.96 14.06
N ASN A 174 -6.01 -11.46 14.57
CA ASN A 174 -6.14 -12.02 15.92
C ASN A 174 -6.19 -13.55 15.88
N MET A 175 -5.96 -14.17 17.04
CA MET A 175 -6.09 -15.61 17.22
C MET A 175 -7.50 -16.12 16.86
N ASP A 176 -8.53 -15.36 17.20
CA ASP A 176 -9.95 -15.70 16.92
C ASP A 176 -10.34 -15.56 15.45
N ASP A 177 -9.44 -15.04 14.60
CA ASP A 177 -9.66 -14.93 13.16
C ASP A 177 -9.25 -16.20 12.40
N ILE A 178 -8.76 -17.22 13.10
CA ILE A 178 -8.03 -18.34 12.52
C ILE A 178 -8.74 -19.65 12.83
N ASP A 179 -9.21 -20.32 11.79
CA ASP A 179 -9.53 -21.74 11.87
C ASP A 179 -8.25 -22.55 11.57
N LEU A 180 -7.60 -23.06 12.62
CA LEU A 180 -6.38 -23.87 12.45
C LEU A 180 -6.64 -25.27 11.88
N ILE A 181 -7.88 -25.75 11.88
CA ILE A 181 -8.24 -27.07 11.34
C ILE A 181 -8.30 -26.95 9.82
N HIS A 182 -9.16 -26.06 9.33
CA HIS A 182 -9.40 -25.87 7.89
C HIS A 182 -8.31 -25.00 7.25
N GLY A 183 -7.75 -24.05 7.99
CA GLY A 183 -6.75 -23.10 7.50
C GLY A 183 -7.37 -21.78 7.01
N ASP A 184 -8.58 -21.47 7.47
CA ASP A 184 -9.32 -20.28 7.08
C ASP A 184 -8.90 -19.11 7.96
N ILE A 185 -8.62 -17.96 7.35
CA ILE A 185 -8.20 -16.74 8.03
C ILE A 185 -9.14 -15.61 7.65
N LEU A 186 -9.84 -15.06 8.63
CA LEU A 186 -10.67 -13.88 8.45
C LEU A 186 -9.81 -12.62 8.44
N ILE A 187 -9.74 -11.95 7.29
CA ILE A 187 -9.18 -10.59 7.20
C ILE A 187 -10.29 -9.58 7.50
N ARG A 188 -10.32 -9.09 8.74
CA ARG A 188 -11.14 -7.94 9.14
C ARG A 188 -10.59 -6.69 8.45
N GLN A 189 -11.43 -5.98 7.69
CA GLN A 189 -11.03 -4.73 7.05
C GLN A 189 -11.38 -3.52 7.93
N GLY A 190 -10.59 -2.45 7.77
CA GLY A 190 -10.96 -1.11 8.24
C GLY A 190 -11.94 -0.41 7.28
N LYS A 191 -12.25 0.85 7.59
CA LYS A 191 -13.27 1.69 6.92
C LYS A 191 -13.24 1.58 5.38
N GLY A 192 -14.36 1.09 4.80
CA GLY A 192 -14.64 1.12 3.36
C GLY A 192 -14.37 -0.16 2.56
N ARG A 193 -13.80 -1.23 3.15
CA ARG A 193 -13.54 -2.50 2.44
C ARG A 193 -14.31 -3.67 3.03
N LYS A 194 -14.75 -4.59 2.17
CA LYS A 194 -15.49 -5.80 2.58
C LYS A 194 -14.55 -6.83 3.24
N PRO A 195 -14.96 -7.47 4.35
CA PRO A 195 -14.19 -8.56 4.94
C PRO A 195 -14.03 -9.71 3.93
N ARG A 196 -12.94 -10.46 4.06
CA ARG A 196 -12.69 -11.63 3.21
C ARG A 196 -11.95 -12.72 3.97
N THR A 197 -12.15 -13.95 3.53
CA THR A 197 -11.39 -15.10 3.99
C THR A 197 -10.22 -15.35 3.05
N VAL A 198 -9.04 -15.60 3.63
CA VAL A 198 -7.86 -16.12 2.94
C VAL A 198 -7.47 -17.46 3.56
N TYR A 199 -6.62 -18.22 2.90
CA TYR A 199 -6.35 -19.61 3.26
C TYR A 199 -4.87 -19.85 3.48
N ILE A 200 -4.55 -20.81 4.35
CA ILE A 200 -3.20 -21.34 4.52
C ILE A 200 -3.17 -22.86 4.36
N GLY A 201 -2.20 -23.35 3.60
CA GLY A 201 -1.98 -24.76 3.33
C GLY A 201 -1.31 -25.51 4.48
N ARG A 202 -1.11 -26.82 4.27
CA ARG A 202 -0.58 -27.76 5.28
C ARG A 202 0.74 -27.30 5.91
N GLN A 203 1.67 -26.79 5.11
CA GLN A 203 3.00 -26.39 5.59
C GLN A 203 2.94 -25.13 6.46
N SER A 204 2.18 -24.12 6.02
CA SER A 204 1.92 -22.90 6.76
C SER A 204 1.20 -23.19 8.08
N LYS A 205 0.18 -24.06 8.08
CA LYS A 205 -0.49 -24.53 9.31
C LYS A 205 0.48 -25.19 10.28
N ARG A 206 1.39 -26.04 9.79
CA ARG A 206 2.41 -26.71 10.62
C ARG A 206 3.35 -25.70 11.27
N ALA A 207 3.84 -24.74 10.51
CA ALA A 207 4.71 -23.68 11.03
C ALA A 207 3.98 -22.79 12.05
N LEU A 208 2.75 -22.40 11.74
CA LEU A 208 1.90 -21.61 12.62
C LEU A 208 1.65 -22.31 13.96
N ARG A 209 1.24 -23.59 13.97
CA ARG A 209 1.07 -24.37 15.22
C ARG A 209 2.37 -24.46 16.01
N ARG A 210 3.52 -24.61 15.34
CA ARG A 210 4.82 -24.63 16.03
C ARG A 210 5.12 -23.30 16.71
N TYR A 211 4.86 -22.18 16.04
CA TYR A 211 4.98 -20.85 16.63
C TYR A 211 4.06 -20.69 17.85
N LEU A 212 2.78 -21.05 17.72
CA LEU A 212 1.80 -20.93 18.81
C LEU A 212 2.19 -21.76 20.04
N ARG A 213 2.79 -22.94 19.88
CA ARG A 213 3.31 -23.72 21.02
C ARG A 213 4.45 -23.05 21.79
N HIS A 214 5.16 -22.10 21.17
CA HIS A 214 6.22 -21.34 21.85
C HIS A 214 5.68 -20.05 22.49
N ARG A 215 4.43 -19.67 22.22
CA ARG A 215 3.78 -18.56 22.90
C ARG A 215 3.36 -18.99 24.31
N LYS A 216 3.52 -18.07 25.25
CA LYS A 216 3.14 -18.23 26.68
C LYS A 216 2.32 -17.05 27.19
N ASP A 217 2.02 -16.10 26.31
CA ASP A 217 1.25 -14.89 26.58
C ASP A 217 -0.22 -15.10 26.23
N ASP A 218 -1.06 -14.15 26.64
CA ASP A 218 -2.52 -14.10 26.44
C ASP A 218 -2.93 -13.03 25.40
N ASN A 219 -1.99 -12.47 24.65
CA ASN A 219 -2.28 -11.41 23.69
C ASN A 219 -3.15 -11.94 22.53
N SER A 220 -4.27 -11.26 22.27
CA SER A 220 -5.20 -11.65 21.19
C SER A 220 -4.57 -11.56 19.80
N ALA A 221 -3.52 -10.77 19.61
CA ALA A 221 -2.82 -10.63 18.32
C ALA A 221 -2.20 -11.96 17.89
N LEU A 222 -2.29 -12.30 16.61
CA LEU A 222 -1.61 -13.49 16.10
C LEU A 222 -0.09 -13.34 16.16
N TRP A 223 0.43 -12.20 15.68
CA TRP A 223 1.85 -11.92 15.61
C TRP A 223 2.28 -11.01 16.73
N VAL A 224 3.17 -11.49 17.59
CA VAL A 224 3.67 -10.72 18.73
C VAL A 224 5.20 -10.53 18.71
N THR A 225 5.65 -9.51 19.43
CA THR A 225 7.07 -9.26 19.72
C THR A 225 7.65 -10.36 20.60
N HIS A 226 8.95 -10.29 20.90
CA HIS A 226 9.58 -11.29 21.75
C HIS A 226 9.02 -11.22 23.19
N PRO A 227 8.91 -12.34 23.93
CA PRO A 227 8.42 -12.32 25.32
C PRO A 227 9.19 -11.39 26.28
N ARG A 228 10.48 -11.13 26.00
CA ARG A 228 11.28 -10.13 26.73
C ARG A 228 10.78 -8.68 26.57
N PHE A 229 9.91 -8.43 25.60
CA PHE A 229 9.28 -7.15 25.30
C PHE A 229 7.75 -7.26 25.42
N SER A 230 7.29 -7.95 26.46
CA SER A 230 5.87 -8.07 26.85
C SER A 230 4.94 -8.72 25.82
N SER A 231 5.47 -9.37 24.77
CA SER A 231 4.65 -10.01 23.72
C SER A 231 3.57 -9.07 23.15
N GLU A 232 3.93 -7.82 22.89
CA GLU A 232 3.03 -6.85 22.26
C GLU A 232 2.73 -7.21 20.80
N ARG A 233 1.67 -6.64 20.22
CA ARG A 233 1.36 -6.83 18.79
C ARG A 233 2.55 -6.38 17.92
N LEU A 234 2.93 -7.23 16.98
CA LEU A 234 3.99 -6.90 16.02
C LEU A 234 3.55 -5.71 15.14
N GLY A 235 4.35 -4.65 15.15
CA GLY A 235 4.17 -3.48 14.27
C GLY A 235 4.83 -3.64 12.89
N TYR A 236 4.53 -2.71 11.99
CA TYR A 236 5.08 -2.71 10.63
C TYR A 236 6.61 -2.61 10.60
N ASP A 237 7.20 -1.76 11.45
CA ASP A 237 8.65 -1.65 11.55
C ASP A 237 9.29 -2.92 12.12
N GLY A 238 8.62 -3.58 13.07
CA GLY A 238 9.04 -4.89 13.58
C GLY A 238 9.07 -5.95 12.47
N LEU A 239 8.04 -6.00 11.62
CA LEU A 239 8.02 -6.89 10.45
C LEU A 239 9.16 -6.55 9.48
N ARG A 240 9.41 -5.27 9.19
CA ARG A 240 10.53 -4.84 8.34
C ARG A 240 11.88 -5.24 8.92
N GLN A 241 12.09 -5.09 10.22
CA GLN A 241 13.33 -5.50 10.88
C GLN A 241 13.53 -7.01 10.82
N ILE A 242 12.47 -7.82 11.00
CA ILE A 242 12.53 -9.28 10.85
C ILE A 242 12.98 -9.64 9.42
N LEU A 243 12.36 -9.05 8.40
CA LEU A 243 12.73 -9.28 7.00
C LEU A 243 14.18 -8.87 6.71
N THR A 244 14.60 -7.68 7.16
CA THR A 244 15.99 -7.20 7.03
C THR A 244 16.98 -8.17 7.67
N ARG A 245 16.72 -8.55 8.93
CA ARG A 245 17.63 -9.42 9.69
C ARG A 245 17.77 -10.79 9.01
N ARG A 246 16.66 -11.44 8.65
CA ARG A 246 16.73 -12.78 8.04
C ARG A 246 17.27 -12.78 6.62
N ALA A 247 17.05 -11.71 5.85
CA ALA A 247 17.68 -11.56 4.54
C ALA A 247 19.20 -11.40 4.67
N HIS A 248 19.66 -10.56 5.61
CA HIS A 248 21.08 -10.38 5.89
C HIS A 248 21.74 -11.69 6.37
N GLU A 249 21.13 -12.39 7.34
CA GLU A 249 21.64 -13.69 7.82
C GLU A 249 21.72 -14.74 6.70
N ALA A 250 20.82 -14.68 5.71
CA ALA A 250 20.78 -15.60 4.57
C ALA A 250 21.61 -15.12 3.37
N SER A 251 22.28 -13.97 3.44
CA SER A 251 23.03 -13.38 2.32
C SER A 251 22.21 -13.21 1.04
N VAL A 252 20.97 -12.74 1.17
CA VAL A 252 20.05 -12.48 0.05
C VAL A 252 19.54 -11.05 0.07
N ASP A 253 19.09 -10.55 -1.09
CA ASP A 253 18.41 -9.27 -1.16
C ASP A 253 17.16 -9.27 -0.29
N LYS A 254 16.97 -8.17 0.44
CA LYS A 254 15.88 -8.06 1.41
C LYS A 254 14.53 -7.91 0.71
N PRO A 255 13.61 -8.89 0.84
CA PRO A 255 12.26 -8.73 0.35
C PRO A 255 11.45 -7.80 1.26
N THR A 256 10.44 -7.18 0.68
CA THR A 256 9.39 -6.40 1.32
C THR A 256 8.12 -7.25 1.41
N PRO A 257 7.16 -6.91 2.30
CA PRO A 257 5.86 -7.61 2.34
C PRO A 257 5.12 -7.59 1.00
N HIS A 258 5.35 -6.55 0.19
CA HIS A 258 4.78 -6.51 -1.15
C HIS A 258 5.37 -7.58 -2.06
N ASP A 259 6.67 -7.90 -1.95
CA ASP A 259 7.32 -8.91 -2.79
C ASP A 259 6.74 -10.32 -2.54
N PHE A 260 6.43 -10.65 -1.27
CA PHE A 260 5.68 -11.88 -0.91
C PHE A 260 4.28 -11.90 -1.55
N ARG A 261 3.57 -10.78 -1.48
CA ARG A 261 2.24 -10.67 -2.10
C ARG A 261 2.28 -10.80 -3.63
N ARG A 262 3.35 -10.32 -4.29
CA ARG A 262 3.55 -10.55 -5.73
C ARG A 262 3.86 -12.02 -6.01
N ALA A 263 4.69 -12.65 -5.19
CA ALA A 263 5.00 -14.07 -5.30
C ALA A 263 3.75 -14.94 -5.19
N PHE A 264 2.87 -14.65 -4.22
CA PHE A 264 1.55 -15.27 -4.11
C PHE A 264 0.74 -15.11 -5.40
N ALA A 265 0.58 -13.87 -5.88
CA ALA A 265 -0.24 -13.58 -7.06
C ALA A 265 0.27 -14.32 -8.32
N LEU A 266 1.57 -14.23 -8.58
CA LEU A 266 2.19 -14.88 -9.74
C LEU A 266 2.14 -16.40 -9.63
N SER A 267 2.37 -16.96 -8.43
CA SER A 267 2.27 -18.40 -8.21
C SER A 267 0.85 -18.91 -8.43
N MET A 268 -0.16 -18.21 -7.92
CA MET A 268 -1.57 -18.58 -8.12
C MET A 268 -1.97 -18.54 -9.61
N LEU A 269 -1.56 -17.51 -10.35
CA LEU A 269 -1.81 -17.40 -11.79
C LEU A 269 -1.13 -18.52 -12.57
N ARG A 270 0.16 -18.77 -12.31
CA ARG A 270 0.93 -19.86 -12.96
C ARG A 270 0.36 -21.24 -12.65
N ASN A 271 -0.22 -21.40 -11.46
CA ASN A 271 -0.92 -22.62 -11.08
C ASN A 271 -2.37 -22.68 -11.58
N GLY A 272 -2.77 -21.78 -12.49
CA GLY A 272 -4.05 -21.82 -13.21
C GLY A 272 -5.23 -21.23 -12.46
N THR A 273 -5.00 -20.42 -11.42
CA THR A 273 -6.08 -19.66 -10.77
C THR A 273 -6.54 -18.55 -11.71
N ASP A 274 -7.85 -18.40 -11.89
CA ASP A 274 -8.40 -17.30 -12.68
C ASP A 274 -8.23 -15.94 -11.97
N LEU A 275 -8.24 -14.87 -12.77
CA LEU A 275 -8.02 -13.51 -12.27
C LEU A 275 -9.09 -13.02 -11.29
N TYR A 276 -10.33 -13.49 -11.43
CA TYR A 276 -11.43 -13.07 -10.57
C TYR A 276 -11.28 -13.69 -9.18
N THR A 277 -11.01 -14.99 -9.10
CA THR A 277 -10.70 -15.68 -7.85
C THR A 277 -9.48 -15.08 -7.18
N LEU A 278 -8.42 -14.78 -7.94
CA LEU A 278 -7.24 -14.12 -7.38
C LEU A 278 -7.55 -12.71 -6.85
N ALA A 279 -8.33 -11.92 -7.57
CA ALA A 279 -8.74 -10.58 -7.13
C ALA A 279 -9.50 -10.64 -5.79
N LYS A 280 -10.39 -11.63 -5.65
CA LYS A 280 -11.15 -11.88 -4.42
C LYS A 280 -10.22 -12.25 -3.26
N LEU A 281 -9.30 -13.20 -3.44
CA LEU A 281 -8.32 -13.62 -2.42
C LEU A 281 -7.42 -12.45 -1.99
N MET A 282 -6.98 -11.65 -2.95
CA MET A 282 -6.13 -10.50 -2.69
C MET A 282 -6.91 -9.28 -2.15
N GLY A 283 -8.23 -9.27 -2.24
CA GLY A 283 -9.07 -8.12 -1.85
C GLY A 283 -8.79 -6.89 -2.71
N HIS A 284 -8.78 -7.08 -4.03
CA HIS A 284 -8.75 -6.01 -5.03
C HIS A 284 -10.17 -5.73 -5.52
N GLU A 285 -10.57 -4.46 -5.57
CA GLU A 285 -11.87 -4.04 -6.13
C GLU A 285 -11.93 -4.15 -7.66
N GLY A 286 -10.77 -4.24 -8.32
CA GLY A 286 -10.68 -4.40 -9.77
C GLY A 286 -9.43 -5.15 -10.22
N ILE A 287 -9.48 -5.71 -11.43
CA ILE A 287 -8.46 -6.60 -11.99
C ILE A 287 -7.27 -5.82 -12.59
N THR A 288 -7.42 -4.51 -12.83
CA THR A 288 -6.37 -3.67 -13.46
C THR A 288 -5.04 -3.70 -12.73
N VAL A 289 -5.06 -3.82 -11.39
CA VAL A 289 -3.81 -3.97 -10.62
C VAL A 289 -3.16 -5.33 -10.86
N LEU A 290 -3.96 -6.39 -11.06
CA LEU A 290 -3.49 -7.73 -11.36
C LEU A 290 -2.94 -7.86 -12.79
N GLN A 291 -3.40 -7.05 -13.73
CA GLN A 291 -2.84 -7.02 -15.10
C GLN A 291 -1.35 -6.70 -15.11
N ARG A 292 -0.82 -6.02 -14.08
CA ARG A 292 0.62 -5.79 -13.93
C ARG A 292 1.42 -7.08 -13.67
N TYR A 293 0.77 -8.11 -13.13
CA TYR A 293 1.36 -9.44 -12.93
C TYR A 293 1.27 -10.30 -14.20
N LEU A 294 0.34 -9.99 -15.11
CA LEU A 294 0.14 -10.70 -16.38
C LEU A 294 1.10 -10.26 -17.48
N LYS A 295 2.30 -9.79 -17.16
CA LYS A 295 3.35 -9.67 -18.18
C LYS A 295 3.82 -11.10 -18.51
N GLN A 296 2.91 -11.88 -19.11
CA GLN A 296 3.08 -13.27 -19.46
C GLN A 296 4.26 -13.33 -20.41
N THR A 297 5.27 -14.10 -20.04
CA THR A 297 6.29 -14.51 -21.01
C THR A 297 5.63 -15.52 -21.95
N ASN A 298 6.15 -15.68 -23.17
CA ASN A 298 5.62 -16.66 -24.13
C ASN A 298 5.52 -18.08 -23.53
N GLN A 299 6.39 -18.38 -22.55
CA GLN A 299 6.43 -19.64 -21.82
C GLN A 299 5.18 -19.85 -20.92
N ASP A 300 4.66 -18.81 -20.27
CA ASP A 300 3.46 -18.91 -19.43
C ASP A 300 2.22 -19.22 -20.30
N THR A 301 2.14 -18.63 -21.50
CA THR A 301 1.05 -18.87 -22.46
C THR A 301 1.09 -20.29 -23.02
N GLU A 302 2.28 -20.81 -23.34
CA GLU A 302 2.46 -22.19 -23.81
C GLU A 302 2.04 -23.20 -22.74
N ILE A 303 2.46 -23.01 -21.48
CA ILE A 303 2.09 -23.89 -20.36
C ILE A 303 0.56 -23.87 -20.15
N ALA A 304 -0.05 -22.69 -20.21
CA ALA A 304 -1.50 -22.56 -20.09
C ALA A 304 -2.24 -23.32 -21.20
N HIS A 305 -1.79 -23.20 -22.45
CA HIS A 305 -2.39 -23.93 -23.57
C HIS A 305 -2.18 -25.45 -23.43
N ARG A 306 -0.97 -25.92 -23.11
CA ARG A 306 -0.72 -27.36 -22.90
C ARG A 306 -1.61 -27.96 -21.80
N ARG A 307 -1.96 -27.18 -20.78
CA ARG A 307 -2.83 -27.63 -19.69
C ARG A 307 -4.32 -27.57 -20.05
N ALA A 308 -4.76 -26.50 -20.71
CA ALA A 308 -6.18 -26.21 -20.95
C ALA A 308 -6.62 -26.42 -22.40
N GLY A 309 -5.77 -27.02 -23.23
CA GLY A 309 -6.01 -27.27 -24.65
C GLY A 309 -7.31 -28.03 -24.85
N PRO A 310 -8.27 -27.51 -25.64
CA PRO A 310 -9.61 -28.10 -25.72
C PRO A 310 -9.61 -29.47 -26.39
N VAL A 311 -8.72 -29.70 -27.35
CA VAL A 311 -8.57 -30.99 -28.06
C VAL A 311 -8.00 -32.05 -27.12
N ASP A 312 -6.86 -31.75 -26.49
CA ASP A 312 -6.18 -32.67 -25.56
C ASP A 312 -7.06 -33.03 -24.36
N ASN A 313 -7.79 -32.06 -23.79
CA ASN A 313 -8.69 -32.32 -22.66
C ASN A 313 -10.00 -33.02 -23.07
N ALA A 314 -10.44 -32.87 -24.31
CA ALA A 314 -11.58 -33.60 -24.85
C ALA A 314 -11.22 -35.01 -25.35
N GLY A 315 -9.92 -35.32 -25.44
CA GLY A 315 -9.42 -36.60 -25.97
C GLY A 315 -9.72 -36.79 -27.46
N LEU A 316 -9.76 -35.69 -28.23
CA LEU A 316 -10.01 -35.66 -29.68
C LEU A 316 -8.72 -35.82 -30.50
#